data_AF-A0A699X5E6-F1
#
_entry.id   AF-A0A699X5E6-F1
#
_cell.length_a   1.000
_cell.length_b   1.000
_cell.length_c   1.000
_cell.angle_alpha   90.00
_cell.angle_beta   90.00
_cell.angle_gamma   90.00
#
_symmetry.space_group_name_H-M   'P 1'
#
loop_
_entity.id
_entity.type
_entity.pdbx_description
1 polymer ?
#
loop_
_entity_poly.entity_id
_entity_poly.type
_entity_poly.pdbx_seq_one_letter_code
_entity_poly.pdbx_strand_id
1 'polypeptide(L)' 'SEGKQLKDVPIVRDFPEVFPEDLPGLSPARPVEFQIDLIPGAAPVALAPYRLAPSEMKELSKQLQELSDK' A
#
# COMPACT_ATOMS: atom_id res chain seq x y z
N SER A 1 14.68 11.33 28.49
CA SER A 1 14.45 12.18 27.31
C SER A 1 13.33 11.59 26.50
N GLU A 2 12.18 12.24 26.45
CA GLU A 2 11.20 11.94 25.42
C GLU A 2 11.89 12.22 24.07
N GLY A 3 12.04 11.20 23.25
CA GLY A 3 12.55 11.36 21.88
C GLY A 3 11.58 12.24 21.10
N LYS A 4 12.10 13.05 20.17
CA LYS A 4 11.27 13.87 19.28
C LYS A 4 10.21 12.99 18.62
N GLN A 5 8.93 13.32 18.81
CA GLN A 5 7.82 12.60 18.22
C GLN A 5 7.68 13.04 16.75
N LEU A 6 7.18 12.17 15.88
CA LEU A 6 7.03 12.47 14.44
C LEU A 6 6.18 13.73 14.18
N LYS A 7 5.17 13.96 15.04
CA LYS A 7 4.33 15.16 15.07
C LYS A 7 5.07 16.47 15.43
N ASP A 8 6.28 16.38 15.96
CA ASP A 8 7.13 17.55 16.26
C ASP A 8 7.90 18.02 15.01
N VAL A 9 7.89 17.23 13.93
CA VAL A 9 8.49 17.63 12.65
C VAL A 9 7.57 18.65 11.98
N PRO A 10 8.05 19.87 11.68
CA PRO A 10 7.20 20.94 11.13
C PRO A 10 6.38 20.52 9.91
N ILE A 11 6.98 19.78 8.96
CA ILE A 11 6.28 19.36 7.75
C ILE A 11 5.14 18.36 8.02
N VAL A 12 5.24 17.53 9.05
CA VAL A 12 4.19 16.56 9.42
C VAL A 12 3.03 17.30 10.09
N ARG A 13 3.36 18.27 10.96
CA ARG A 13 2.37 19.10 11.64
C ARG A 13 1.63 20.03 10.67
N ASP A 14 2.35 20.59 9.70
CA ASP A 14 1.80 21.59 8.78
C ASP A 14 0.99 20.94 7.63
N PHE A 15 1.12 19.62 7.40
CA PHE A 15 0.39 18.86 6.37
C PHE A 15 -0.19 17.53 6.90
N PRO A 16 -1.09 17.56 7.89
CA PRO A 16 -1.62 16.35 8.52
C PRO A 16 -2.41 15.46 7.54
N GLU A 17 -3.02 16.02 6.50
CA GLU A 17 -3.73 15.27 5.45
C GLU A 17 -2.81 14.48 4.50
N VAL A 18 -1.54 14.89 4.38
CA VAL A 18 -0.53 14.20 3.55
C VAL A 18 0.17 13.10 4.34
N PHE A 19 0.21 13.21 5.67
CA PHE A 19 0.80 12.24 6.59
C PHE A 19 -0.23 11.67 7.58
N PRO A 20 -1.34 11.06 7.10
CA PRO A 20 -2.30 10.45 7.99
C PRO A 20 -1.69 9.22 8.70
N GLU A 21 -2.13 8.95 9.94
CA GLU A 21 -1.68 7.76 10.69
C GLU A 21 -2.08 6.46 9.98
N ASP A 22 -3.22 6.47 9.28
CA ASP A 22 -3.70 5.39 8.43
C ASP A 22 -3.75 5.81 6.96
N LEU A 23 -3.37 4.91 6.04
CA LEU A 23 -3.50 5.17 4.62
C LEU A 23 -4.98 5.46 4.27
N PRO A 24 -5.27 6.56 3.54
CA PRO A 24 -6.57 6.70 2.90
C PRO A 24 -6.78 5.49 1.98
N GLY A 25 -8.01 5.03 1.85
CA GLY A 25 -8.35 3.87 1.02
C GLY A 25 -8.01 4.06 -0.46
N LEU A 26 -8.83 3.55 -1.37
CA LEU A 26 -8.58 3.79 -2.78
C LEU A 26 -8.55 5.30 -3.10
N SER A 27 -7.56 5.72 -3.90
CA SER A 27 -7.50 7.08 -4.39
C SER A 27 -8.82 7.44 -5.09
N PRO A 28 -9.33 8.68 -4.96
CA PRO A 28 -10.53 9.10 -5.67
C PRO A 28 -10.46 8.76 -7.16
N ALA A 29 -11.60 8.45 -7.77
CA ALA A 29 -11.68 8.21 -9.20
C ALA A 29 -11.03 9.38 -9.94
N ARG A 30 -9.92 9.09 -10.63
CA ARG A 30 -9.23 10.08 -11.46
C ARG A 30 -9.89 10.13 -12.83
N PRO A 31 -9.96 11.29 -13.50
CA PRO A 31 -10.49 11.38 -14.86
C PRO A 31 -9.72 10.57 -15.90
N VAL A 32 -8.51 10.14 -15.54
CA VAL A 32 -7.61 9.35 -16.39
C VAL A 32 -7.48 7.95 -15.81
N GLU A 33 -7.82 6.95 -16.60
CA GLU A 33 -7.54 5.55 -16.30
C GLU A 33 -6.06 5.25 -16.59
N PHE A 34 -5.40 4.56 -15.66
CA PHE A 34 -4.05 4.08 -15.89
C PHE A 34 -4.14 2.81 -16.74
N GLN A 35 -3.58 2.86 -17.94
CA GLN A 35 -3.50 1.72 -18.84
C GLN A 35 -2.12 1.08 -18.72
N ILE A 36 -2.07 -0.25 -18.70
CA ILE A 36 -0.83 -1.02 -18.79
C ILE A 36 -0.66 -1.44 -20.24
N ASP A 37 0.18 -0.70 -20.97
CA ASP A 37 0.50 -1.04 -22.35
C ASP A 37 1.41 -2.27 -22.39
N LEU A 38 0.99 -3.27 -23.16
CA LEU A 38 1.79 -4.45 -23.41
C LEU A 38 2.60 -4.26 -24.70
N ILE A 39 3.88 -4.62 -24.65
CA ILE A 39 4.67 -4.73 -25.88
C ILE A 39 4.08 -5.84 -26.77
N PRO A 40 4.03 -5.67 -28.10
CA PRO A 40 3.53 -6.72 -28.99
C PRO A 40 4.24 -8.05 -28.76
N GLY A 41 3.47 -9.11 -28.53
CA GLY A 41 3.99 -10.45 -28.24
C GLY A 41 4.22 -10.76 -26.75
N ALA A 42 3.98 -9.82 -25.83
CA ALA A 42 3.96 -10.11 -24.40
C ALA A 42 2.84 -11.08 -24.04
N ALA A 43 3.17 -12.12 -23.28
CA ALA A 43 2.22 -13.09 -22.74
C ALA A 43 2.06 -12.90 -21.23
N PRO A 44 0.87 -13.19 -20.66
CA PRO A 44 0.68 -13.18 -19.21
C PRO A 44 1.64 -14.16 -18.51
N VAL A 45 2.19 -13.74 -17.37
CA VAL A 45 3.05 -14.60 -16.54
C VAL A 45 2.20 -15.28 -15.48
N ALA A 46 2.28 -16.60 -15.40
CA ALA A 46 1.68 -17.40 -14.33
C ALA A 46 2.80 -18.17 -13.61
N LEU A 47 3.26 -17.62 -12.47
CA LEU A 47 4.28 -18.25 -11.64
C LEU A 47 3.63 -18.72 -10.32
N ALA A 48 4.05 -19.90 -9.84
CA ALA A 48 3.62 -20.39 -8.55
C ALA A 48 4.14 -19.46 -7.42
N PRO A 49 3.34 -19.15 -6.39
CA PRO A 49 3.81 -18.41 -5.23
C PRO A 49 4.96 -19.12 -4.53
N TYR A 50 5.86 -18.35 -3.91
CA TYR A 50 6.90 -18.91 -3.06
C TYR A 50 6.29 -19.54 -1.80
N ARG A 51 6.99 -20.53 -1.25
CA ARG A 51 6.61 -21.13 0.04
C ARG A 51 6.91 -20.14 1.15
N LEU A 52 5.91 -19.88 1.98
CA LEU A 52 6.02 -19.04 3.17
C LEU A 52 5.84 -19.90 4.43
N ALA A 53 6.50 -19.52 5.51
CA ALA A 53 6.28 -20.13 6.82
C ALA A 53 4.85 -19.83 7.33
N PRO A 54 4.30 -20.63 8.26
CA PRO A 54 2.94 -20.40 8.78
C PRO A 54 2.71 -18.99 9.36
N SER A 55 3.73 -18.39 9.99
CA SER A 55 3.66 -17.03 10.53
C SER A 55 3.57 -15.96 9.44
N GLU A 56 4.33 -16.13 8.36
CA GLU A 56 4.34 -15.21 7.22
C GLU A 56 3.02 -15.31 6.43
N MET A 57 2.48 -16.52 6.24
CA MET A 57 1.17 -16.72 5.63
C MET A 57 0.07 -16.02 6.43
N LYS A 58 0.10 -16.13 7.76
CA LYS A 58 -0.89 -15.48 8.63
C LYS A 58 -0.85 -13.96 8.51
N GLU A 59 0.35 -13.38 8.50
CA GLU A 59 0.54 -11.94 8.33
C GLU A 59 0.09 -11.48 6.95
N LEU A 60 0.46 -12.21 5.89
CA LEU A 60 0.02 -11.90 4.53
C LEU A 60 -1.51 -11.93 4.41
N SER A 61 -2.17 -12.94 4.95
CA SER A 61 -3.64 -13.02 4.95
C SER A 61 -4.29 -11.87 5.70
N LYS A 62 -3.72 -11.46 6.85
CA LYS A 62 -4.19 -10.30 7.61
C LYS A 62 -4.08 -9.01 6.78
N GLN A 63 -2.93 -8.77 6.15
CA GLN A 63 -2.71 -7.58 5.33
C GLN A 63 -3.64 -7.53 4.11
N LEU A 64 -3.87 -8.68 3.46
CA LEU A 64 -4.82 -8.77 2.34
C LEU A 64 -6.26 -8.46 2.79
N GLN A 65 -6.66 -8.91 3.98
CA GLN A 65 -7.97 -8.58 4.54
C GLN A 65 -8.09 -7.08 4.83
N GLU A 66 -7.09 -6.48 5.49
CA GLU A 66 -7.05 -5.04 5.77
C GLU A 66 -7.11 -4.19 4.51
N LEU A 67 -6.49 -4.64 3.41
CA LEU A 67 -6.56 -3.98 2.11
C LEU A 67 -7.91 -4.16 1.41
N SER A 68 -8.58 -5.30 1.61
CA SER A 68 -9.88 -5.58 0.99
C SER A 68 -11.04 -4.87 1.68
N ASP A 69 -10.90 -4.59 2.98
CA ASP A 69 -11.91 -3.88 3.77
C ASP A 69 -11.80 -2.35 3.61
N LYS A 70 -10.73 -1.87 2.98
CA LYS A 70 -10.45 -0.47 2.66
C LYS A 70 -10.99 -0.05 1.29
#